data_AF-A0A6P8KT61-F1
#
_entry.id   AF-A0A6P8KT61-F1
#
_cell.length_a   1.000
_cell.length_b   1.000
_cell.length_c   1.000
_cell.angle_alpha   90.00
_cell.angle_beta   90.00
_cell.angle_gamma   90.00
#
_symmetry.space_group_name_H-M   'P 1'
#
loop_
_entity.id
_entity.type
_entity.pdbx_description
1 polymer ?
#
loop_
_entity_poly.entity_id
_entity_poly.type
_entity_poly.pdbx_seq_one_letter_code
_entity_poly.pdbx_strand_id
1 'polypeptide(L)'
;MYQHRDVLEHISRRQKELAAHVSRPLWKKLRDQQQCDVQSILIKERPQLTLLEKARRRESESLYNHNYLGRSAADIALLRQLRSDRNLLDPLRLATTPPMRKLTAQQFMIVRRFMKMLQARNPMYNRRYVRQRHGPIADQERHRWQEMHLFHTQYQTRRDCMRMLHEVHRRRREGDVEKLSDYVEDTMSRFIEHKTHRTLPWKFEFINEVYNILALAHCDKCAVPANVDFLQAKNRPILYLLRTEKLHDMSVQFGGPNIYVEIEREDERHSRIIQKLEQLESRLRHSRFSIERSYLLFEIARCHFQESRFDKCLVVARKAFNEARICNCLLWRFNSIFLCCQVHAVLNRFERLKESLAKASQLASELQAPKLVAYIGICTNVNNYDLAFQRIRQSDVNRRKSRKRSPISTITSNSSQGSMSSI
;
A
#
# COMPACT_ATOMS: atom_id res chain seq x y z
N MET A 1 -46.11 26.97 -24.30
CA MET A 1 -45.21 25.82 -24.58
C MET A 1 -44.45 25.91 -25.91
N TYR A 2 -44.87 26.71 -26.91
CA TYR A 2 -44.17 26.82 -28.20
C TYR A 2 -43.04 27.86 -28.25
N GLN A 3 -43.11 28.94 -27.45
CA GLN A 3 -42.11 30.02 -27.48
C GLN A 3 -40.72 29.67 -26.90
N HIS A 4 -40.61 28.62 -26.08
CA HIS A 4 -39.32 28.19 -25.52
C HIS A 4 -38.50 27.29 -26.48
N ARG A 5 -39.13 26.67 -27.49
CA ARG A 5 -38.41 25.87 -28.49
C ARG A 5 -37.61 26.75 -29.43
N ASP A 6 -38.19 27.84 -29.91
CA ASP A 6 -37.53 28.76 -30.85
C ASP A 6 -36.32 29.45 -30.20
N VAL A 7 -36.43 29.82 -28.92
CA VAL A 7 -35.30 30.41 -28.16
C VAL A 7 -34.17 29.39 -27.99
N LEU A 8 -34.49 28.12 -27.71
CA LEU A 8 -33.49 27.04 -27.61
C LEU A 8 -32.84 26.73 -28.97
N GLU A 9 -33.58 26.80 -30.07
CA GLU A 9 -33.04 26.65 -31.41
C GLU A 9 -32.12 27.80 -31.81
N HIS A 10 -32.48 29.04 -31.47
CA HIS A 10 -31.63 30.21 -31.69
C HIS A 10 -30.34 30.14 -30.85
N ILE A 11 -30.42 29.69 -29.60
CA ILE A 11 -29.24 29.47 -28.74
C ILE A 11 -28.36 28.35 -29.32
N SER A 12 -28.96 27.26 -29.80
CA SER A 12 -28.26 26.15 -30.46
C SER A 12 -27.56 26.59 -31.75
N ARG A 13 -28.20 27.43 -32.57
CA ARG A 13 -27.60 28.02 -33.78
C ARG A 13 -26.43 28.93 -33.43
N ARG A 14 -26.60 29.83 -32.46
CA ARG A 14 -25.54 30.75 -32.02
C ARG A 14 -24.36 30.02 -31.38
N GLN A 15 -24.61 28.94 -30.64
CA GLN A 15 -23.56 28.06 -30.11
C GLN A 15 -22.82 27.30 -31.22
N LYS A 16 -23.52 26.87 -32.29
CA LYS A 16 -22.91 26.24 -33.46
C LYS A 16 -22.06 27.22 -34.28
N GLU A 17 -22.50 28.47 -34.41
CA GLU A 17 -21.75 29.55 -35.08
C GLU A 17 -20.47 29.92 -34.29
N LEU A 18 -20.57 30.05 -32.97
CA LEU A 18 -19.41 30.27 -32.09
C LEU A 18 -18.46 29.07 -32.09
N ALA A 19 -18.99 27.84 -32.18
CA ALA A 19 -18.19 26.62 -32.31
C ALA A 19 -17.52 26.49 -33.69
N ALA A 20 -18.09 27.07 -34.76
CA ALA A 20 -17.50 27.08 -36.09
C ALA A 20 -16.27 28.00 -36.19
N HIS A 21 -16.19 29.03 -35.34
CA HIS A 21 -15.02 29.92 -35.23
C HIS A 21 -13.84 29.28 -34.46
N VAL A 22 -14.07 28.17 -33.75
CA VAL A 22 -13.00 27.38 -33.15
C VAL A 22 -12.48 26.43 -34.21
N SER A 23 -11.28 26.68 -34.73
CA SER A 23 -10.59 25.79 -35.65
C SER A 23 -10.73 24.35 -35.19
N ARG A 24 -11.30 23.46 -36.04
CA ARG A 24 -11.57 22.06 -35.67
C ARG A 24 -10.34 21.46 -34.98
N PRO A 25 -10.50 20.82 -33.81
CA PRO A 25 -9.38 20.30 -33.05
C PRO A 25 -8.61 19.28 -33.89
N LEU A 26 -7.27 19.37 -33.84
CA LEU A 26 -6.33 18.68 -34.72
C LEU A 26 -6.60 17.18 -34.84
N TRP A 27 -6.98 16.52 -33.74
CA TRP A 27 -7.29 15.08 -33.70
C TRP A 27 -8.48 14.69 -34.59
N LYS A 28 -9.45 15.61 -34.80
CA LYS A 28 -10.65 15.33 -35.60
C LYS A 28 -10.32 15.41 -37.10
N LYS A 29 -9.48 16.38 -37.48
CA LYS A 29 -8.93 16.48 -38.85
C LYS A 29 -8.05 15.27 -39.19
N LEU A 30 -7.18 14.86 -38.26
CA LEU A 30 -6.29 13.71 -38.44
C LEU A 30 -7.06 12.37 -38.45
N ARG A 31 -8.17 12.26 -37.71
CA ARG A 31 -9.11 11.12 -37.79
C ARG A 31 -9.78 11.05 -39.15
N ASP A 32 -10.32 12.17 -39.63
CA ASP A 32 -10.98 12.24 -40.94
C ASP A 32 -10.01 11.93 -42.09
N GLN A 33 -8.71 12.22 -41.91
CA GLN A 33 -7.62 11.90 -42.83
C GLN A 33 -7.07 10.46 -42.67
N GLN A 34 -7.62 9.65 -41.77
CA GLN A 34 -7.12 8.31 -41.40
C GLN A 34 -5.64 8.28 -40.94
N GLN A 35 -5.10 9.43 -40.53
CA GLN A 35 -3.72 9.57 -40.02
C GLN A 35 -3.65 9.46 -38.49
N CYS A 36 -4.78 9.27 -37.82
CA CYS A 36 -4.82 8.95 -36.40
C CYS A 36 -4.61 7.45 -36.20
N ASP A 37 -3.35 7.00 -36.20
CA ASP A 37 -3.00 5.77 -35.50
C ASP A 37 -3.30 5.99 -34.01
N VAL A 38 -4.38 5.38 -33.54
CA VAL A 38 -4.83 5.41 -32.12
C VAL A 38 -3.78 4.77 -31.19
N GLN A 39 -2.73 4.18 -31.74
CA GLN A 39 -1.64 3.55 -31.02
C GLN A 39 -0.30 4.14 -31.46
N SER A 40 0.21 5.14 -30.73
CA SER A 40 1.66 5.32 -30.47
C SER A 40 1.99 6.71 -29.92
N ILE A 41 1.24 7.21 -28.93
CA ILE A 41 1.99 7.93 -27.89
C ILE A 41 2.78 6.83 -27.20
N LEU A 42 4.04 6.63 -27.62
CA LEU A 42 5.00 5.88 -26.82
C LEU A 42 5.02 6.61 -25.48
N ILE A 43 4.26 6.08 -24.52
CA ILE A 43 4.29 6.53 -23.14
C ILE A 43 5.71 6.24 -22.71
N LYS A 44 6.60 7.24 -22.82
CA LYS A 44 7.93 7.16 -22.26
C LYS A 44 7.70 6.97 -20.77
N GLU A 45 7.84 5.73 -20.32
CA GLU A 45 7.72 5.40 -18.90
C GLU A 45 8.69 6.33 -18.17
N ARG A 46 8.14 7.21 -17.34
CA ARG A 46 8.97 8.12 -16.56
C ARG A 46 9.83 7.23 -15.65
N PRO A 47 11.16 7.32 -15.70
CA PRO A 47 12.00 6.51 -14.84
C PRO A 47 11.58 6.76 -13.39
N GLN A 48 11.11 5.72 -12.72
CA GLN A 48 10.74 5.81 -11.32
C GLN A 48 12.02 5.96 -10.51
N LEU A 49 12.14 7.12 -9.85
CA LEU A 49 13.33 7.44 -9.07
C LEU A 49 13.18 6.92 -7.66
N THR A 50 14.25 6.34 -7.12
CA THR A 50 14.36 6.01 -5.69
C THR A 50 14.17 7.26 -4.83
N LEU A 51 13.70 7.10 -3.60
CA LEU A 51 13.56 8.24 -2.67
C LEU A 51 14.90 8.93 -2.40
N LEU A 52 15.97 8.15 -2.27
CA LEU A 52 17.33 8.64 -2.15
C LEU A 52 17.78 9.43 -3.40
N GLU A 53 17.47 8.96 -4.61
CA GLU A 53 17.83 9.69 -5.83
C GLU A 53 17.00 10.98 -5.98
N LYS A 54 15.72 10.96 -5.60
CA LYS A 54 14.91 12.18 -5.53
C LYS A 54 15.53 13.19 -4.56
N ALA A 55 15.97 12.75 -3.39
CA ALA A 55 16.66 13.60 -2.42
C ALA A 55 17.98 14.13 -2.98
N ARG A 56 18.84 13.28 -3.56
CA ARG A 56 20.09 13.70 -4.21
C ARG A 56 19.87 14.71 -5.33
N ARG A 57 18.83 14.53 -6.17
CA ARG A 57 18.48 15.47 -7.23
C ARG A 57 18.01 16.81 -6.65
N ARG A 58 17.20 16.79 -5.58
CA ARG A 58 16.78 18.01 -4.87
C ARG A 58 17.96 18.75 -4.24
N GLU A 59 18.87 18.04 -3.60
CA GLU A 59 20.10 18.62 -3.03
C GLU A 59 21.01 19.18 -4.11
N SER A 60 21.23 18.43 -5.19
CA SER A 60 22.05 18.88 -6.32
C SER A 60 21.46 20.11 -6.99
N GLU A 61 20.13 20.14 -7.15
CA GLU A 61 19.42 21.30 -7.67
C GLU A 61 19.51 22.49 -6.71
N SER A 62 19.32 22.28 -5.41
CA SER A 62 19.47 23.33 -4.41
C SER A 62 20.88 23.90 -4.41
N LEU A 63 21.90 23.04 -4.42
CA LEU A 63 23.30 23.43 -4.48
C LEU A 63 23.60 24.18 -5.79
N TYR A 64 23.09 23.71 -6.91
CA TYR A 64 23.21 24.39 -8.20
C TYR A 64 22.59 25.79 -8.15
N ASN A 65 21.35 25.91 -7.67
CA ASN A 65 20.63 27.18 -7.56
C ASN A 65 21.36 28.15 -6.64
N HIS A 66 21.78 27.72 -5.44
CA HIS A 66 22.50 28.56 -4.49
C HIS A 66 23.88 29.00 -5.01
N ASN A 67 24.58 28.14 -5.76
CA ASN A 67 25.88 28.54 -6.30
C ASN A 67 25.78 29.62 -7.37
N TYR A 68 24.73 29.63 -8.20
CA TYR A 68 24.58 30.61 -9.28
C TYR A 68 23.79 31.85 -8.89
N LEU A 69 22.75 31.72 -8.06
CA LEU A 69 21.83 32.80 -7.73
C LEU A 69 21.92 33.26 -6.28
N GLY A 70 22.67 32.55 -5.43
CA GLY A 70 22.80 32.90 -4.01
C GLY A 70 21.44 32.93 -3.32
N ARG A 71 21.08 34.11 -2.77
CA ARG A 71 19.83 34.32 -2.03
C ARG A 71 18.57 34.18 -2.92
N SER A 72 18.68 34.46 -4.22
CA SER A 72 17.57 34.31 -5.18
C SER A 72 17.29 32.84 -5.58
N ALA A 73 17.98 31.88 -4.97
CA ALA A 73 17.67 30.45 -5.15
C ALA A 73 16.26 30.09 -4.65
N ALA A 74 15.77 30.78 -3.61
CA ALA A 74 14.41 30.61 -3.09
C ALA A 74 13.35 30.99 -4.14
N ASP A 75 13.61 32.02 -4.94
CA ASP A 75 12.70 32.51 -5.98
C ASP A 75 12.49 31.45 -7.08
N ILE A 76 13.49 30.61 -7.36
CA ILE A 76 13.33 29.48 -8.29
C ILE A 76 12.42 28.41 -7.72
N ALA A 77 12.56 28.10 -6.43
CA ALA A 77 11.68 27.14 -5.78
C ALA A 77 10.23 27.62 -5.83
N LEU A 78 10.02 28.92 -5.58
CA LEU A 78 8.72 29.58 -5.73
C LEU A 78 8.20 29.51 -7.16
N LEU A 79 8.98 29.93 -8.17
CA LEU A 79 8.57 29.88 -9.58
C LEU A 79 8.23 28.45 -10.03
N ARG A 80 8.90 27.45 -9.47
CA ARG A 80 8.60 26.04 -9.74
C ARG A 80 7.28 25.62 -9.09
N GLN A 81 7.01 26.07 -7.87
CA GLN A 81 5.76 25.82 -7.16
C GLN A 81 4.57 26.47 -7.87
N LEU A 82 4.69 27.75 -8.25
CA LEU A 82 3.65 28.51 -8.97
C LEU A 82 3.23 27.86 -10.30
N ARG A 83 4.12 27.09 -10.94
CA ARG A 83 3.80 26.33 -12.17
C ARG A 83 2.93 25.11 -11.92
N SER A 84 2.89 24.60 -10.70
CA SER A 84 2.12 23.42 -10.29
C SER A 84 0.93 23.76 -9.38
N ASP A 85 0.86 24.98 -8.85
CA ASP A 85 -0.17 25.37 -7.89
C ASP A 85 -1.56 25.42 -8.54
N ARG A 86 -2.46 24.58 -8.02
CA ARG A 86 -3.85 24.51 -8.48
C ARG A 86 -4.64 25.77 -8.14
N ASN A 87 -4.27 26.47 -7.06
CA ASN A 87 -4.94 27.70 -6.63
C ASN A 87 -4.67 28.86 -7.60
N LEU A 88 -3.46 28.95 -8.15
CA LEU A 88 -3.10 29.97 -9.15
C LEU A 88 -3.57 29.57 -10.56
N LEU A 89 -3.44 28.28 -10.90
CA LEU A 89 -3.71 27.75 -12.22
C LEU A 89 -5.00 26.90 -12.23
N ASP A 90 -6.07 27.47 -11.70
CA ASP A 90 -7.37 26.80 -11.60
C ASP A 90 -7.88 26.43 -13.01
N PRO A 91 -8.07 25.13 -13.32
CA PRO A 91 -8.59 24.71 -14.63
C PRO A 91 -10.01 25.24 -14.90
N LEU A 92 -10.76 25.63 -13.87
CA LEU A 92 -12.11 26.18 -14.01
C LEU A 92 -12.10 27.64 -14.52
N ARG A 93 -11.00 28.38 -14.34
CA ARG A 93 -10.86 29.78 -14.76
C ARG A 93 -10.30 29.89 -16.19
N LEU A 94 -11.14 29.61 -17.18
CA LEU A 94 -10.75 29.49 -18.59
C LEU A 94 -10.10 30.74 -19.20
N ALA A 95 -10.47 31.95 -18.75
CA ALA A 95 -9.94 33.21 -19.32
C ALA A 95 -8.57 33.61 -18.75
N THR A 96 -8.36 33.44 -17.45
CA THR A 96 -7.16 33.94 -16.74
C THR A 96 -6.06 32.90 -16.61
N THR A 97 -6.40 31.60 -16.58
CA THR A 97 -5.44 30.51 -16.41
C THR A 97 -4.45 30.36 -17.59
N PRO A 98 -4.87 30.45 -18.88
CA PRO A 98 -3.95 30.36 -20.00
C PRO A 98 -2.85 31.44 -20.03
N PRO A 99 -3.13 32.75 -19.88
CA PRO A 99 -2.09 33.76 -19.85
C PRO A 99 -1.19 33.64 -18.61
N MET A 100 -1.74 33.33 -17.44
CA MET A 100 -0.94 33.12 -16.22
C MET A 100 0.00 31.91 -16.34
N ARG A 101 -0.45 30.82 -16.95
CA ARG A 101 0.40 29.65 -17.23
C ARG A 101 1.53 29.99 -18.20
N LYS A 102 1.26 30.81 -19.22
CA LYS A 102 2.29 31.28 -20.17
C LYS A 102 3.32 32.17 -19.45
N LEU A 103 2.88 33.12 -18.63
CA LEU A 103 3.75 34.04 -17.91
C LEU A 103 4.67 33.28 -16.93
N THR A 104 4.11 32.42 -16.09
CA THR A 104 4.90 31.63 -15.12
C THR A 104 5.91 30.71 -15.82
N ALA A 105 5.53 30.08 -16.93
CA ALA A 105 6.44 29.25 -17.73
C ALA A 105 7.56 30.09 -18.39
N GLN A 106 7.23 31.26 -18.94
CA GLN A 106 8.20 32.15 -19.57
C GLN A 106 9.22 32.68 -18.55
N GLN A 107 8.76 33.18 -17.39
CA GLN A 107 9.65 33.69 -16.36
C GLN A 107 10.61 32.62 -15.84
N PHE A 108 10.10 31.41 -15.58
CA PHE A 108 10.94 30.27 -15.20
C PHE A 108 11.97 29.92 -16.29
N MET A 109 11.58 29.95 -17.57
CA MET A 109 12.48 29.67 -18.69
C MET A 109 13.57 30.73 -18.86
N ILE A 110 13.23 32.01 -18.66
CA ILE A 110 14.17 33.14 -18.71
C ILE A 110 15.23 32.95 -17.62
N VAL A 111 14.82 32.76 -16.36
CA VAL A 111 15.74 32.53 -15.25
C VAL A 111 16.62 31.30 -15.52
N ARG A 112 16.02 30.19 -15.98
CA ARG A 112 16.77 28.97 -16.31
C ARG A 112 17.78 29.18 -17.45
N ARG A 113 17.45 30.00 -18.45
CA ARG A 113 18.38 30.36 -19.53
C ARG A 113 19.55 31.18 -18.98
N PHE A 114 19.30 32.19 -18.16
CA PHE A 114 20.35 32.98 -17.50
C PHE A 114 21.26 32.11 -16.64
N MET A 115 20.70 31.21 -15.84
CA MET A 115 21.49 30.26 -15.05
C MET A 115 22.40 29.39 -15.92
N LYS A 116 21.89 28.86 -17.03
CA LYS A 116 22.69 28.06 -17.97
C LYS A 116 23.81 28.89 -18.60
N MET A 117 23.55 30.17 -18.91
CA MET A 117 24.59 31.07 -19.40
C MET A 117 25.67 31.34 -18.34
N LEU A 118 25.28 31.54 -17.08
CA LEU A 118 26.23 31.67 -15.97
C LEU A 118 27.08 30.40 -15.79
N GLN A 119 26.45 29.23 -15.86
CA GLN A 119 27.14 27.94 -15.80
C GLN A 119 28.11 27.74 -16.98
N ALA A 120 27.72 28.13 -18.19
CA ALA A 120 28.57 28.01 -19.37
C ALA A 120 29.81 28.93 -19.26
N ARG A 121 29.65 30.13 -18.70
CA ARG A 121 30.75 31.08 -18.49
C ARG A 121 31.69 30.67 -17.35
N ASN A 122 31.13 30.16 -16.25
CA ASN A 122 31.92 29.70 -15.12
C ASN A 122 31.34 28.39 -14.56
N PRO A 123 31.87 27.24 -15.02
CA PRO A 123 31.35 25.95 -14.62
C PRO A 123 31.58 25.67 -13.13
N MET A 124 30.76 24.78 -12.58
CA MET A 124 30.76 24.49 -11.14
C MET A 124 32.13 24.05 -10.60
N TYR A 125 32.89 23.26 -11.38
CA TYR A 125 34.21 22.81 -10.96
C TYR A 125 35.18 23.99 -10.83
N ASN A 126 35.13 24.97 -11.74
CA ASN A 126 35.99 26.15 -11.71
C ASN A 126 35.59 27.08 -10.56
N ARG A 127 34.30 27.31 -10.33
CA ARG A 127 33.84 28.05 -9.13
C ARG A 127 34.28 27.42 -7.82
N ARG A 128 34.25 26.10 -7.74
CA ARG A 128 34.74 25.35 -6.57
C ARG A 128 36.25 25.52 -6.43
N TYR A 129 36.99 25.42 -7.53
CA TYR A 129 38.43 25.60 -7.60
C TYR A 129 38.84 27.01 -7.15
N VAL A 130 38.26 28.07 -7.71
CA VAL A 130 38.57 29.47 -7.34
C VAL A 130 38.24 29.81 -5.87
N ARG A 131 37.20 29.20 -5.29
CA ARG A 131 36.90 29.34 -3.84
C ARG A 131 37.92 28.63 -2.94
N GLN A 132 38.64 27.64 -3.48
CA GLN A 132 39.68 26.90 -2.78
C GLN A 132 41.02 27.61 -3.06
N ARG A 133 41.38 28.61 -2.24
CA ARG A 133 42.73 29.22 -2.28
C ARG A 133 43.79 28.11 -2.17
N HIS A 134 44.74 28.02 -3.11
CA HIS A 134 45.55 26.82 -3.31
C HIS A 134 46.86 26.74 -2.51
N GLY A 135 47.11 25.51 -2.04
CA GLY A 135 48.38 24.87 -1.70
C GLY A 135 48.12 23.39 -1.35
N PRO A 136 49.07 22.45 -1.55
CA PRO A 136 48.87 21.00 -1.26
C PRO A 136 48.49 20.72 0.21
N ILE A 137 48.88 21.62 1.11
CA ILE A 137 48.53 21.59 2.54
C ILE A 137 47.02 21.82 2.75
N ALA A 138 46.41 22.75 2.01
CA ALA A 138 44.98 23.07 2.12
C ALA A 138 44.10 21.92 1.61
N ASP A 139 44.55 21.20 0.59
CA ASP A 139 43.84 20.02 0.09
C ASP A 139 43.89 18.87 1.09
N GLN A 140 45.04 18.64 1.75
CA GLN A 140 45.20 17.61 2.76
C GLN A 140 44.36 17.89 4.02
N GLU A 141 44.35 19.15 4.50
CA GLU A 141 43.48 19.58 5.61
C GLU A 141 42.00 19.42 5.26
N ARG A 142 41.61 19.71 4.02
CA ARG A 142 40.24 19.52 3.55
C ARG A 142 39.84 18.04 3.50
N HIS A 143 40.74 17.17 3.04
CA HIS A 143 40.52 15.72 3.07
C HIS A 143 40.30 15.23 4.51
N ARG A 144 41.17 15.64 5.43
CA ARG A 144 41.01 15.35 6.87
C ARG A 144 39.68 15.88 7.40
N TRP A 145 39.29 17.09 7.04
CA TRP A 145 38.01 17.67 7.48
C TRP A 145 36.80 16.88 6.95
N GLN A 146 36.84 16.43 5.69
CA GLN A 146 35.78 15.59 5.12
C GLN A 146 35.68 14.23 5.78
N GLU A 147 36.81 13.62 6.10
CA GLU A 147 36.87 12.35 6.83
C GLU A 147 36.34 12.52 8.25
N MET A 148 36.78 13.55 8.97
CA MET A 148 36.25 13.89 10.30
C MET A 148 34.75 14.15 10.27
N HIS A 149 34.27 14.91 9.27
CA HIS A 149 32.83 15.15 9.09
C HIS A 149 32.07 13.85 8.79
N LEU A 150 32.63 12.95 7.98
CA LEU A 150 32.04 11.66 7.71
C LEU A 150 31.97 10.80 8.97
N PHE A 151 33.06 10.68 9.74
CA PHE A 151 33.08 9.91 10.98
C PHE A 151 32.11 10.48 12.01
N HIS A 152 32.04 11.80 12.13
CA HIS A 152 31.07 12.46 12.99
C HIS A 152 29.63 12.13 12.57
N THR A 153 29.34 12.19 11.26
CA THR A 153 28.03 11.84 10.70
C THR A 153 27.67 10.38 10.94
N GLN A 154 28.63 9.46 10.77
CA GLN A 154 28.45 8.03 11.06
C GLN A 154 28.16 7.79 12.53
N TYR A 155 28.89 8.45 13.42
CA TYR A 155 28.69 8.36 14.87
C TYR A 155 27.32 8.88 15.30
N GLN A 156 26.92 10.05 14.81
CA GLN A 156 25.58 10.60 15.06
C GLN A 156 24.49 9.65 14.55
N THR A 157 24.62 9.18 13.31
CA THR A 157 23.66 8.23 12.72
C THR A 157 23.57 6.95 13.54
N ARG A 158 24.69 6.47 14.11
CA ARG A 158 24.71 5.34 15.04
C ARG A 158 23.92 5.59 16.32
N ARG A 159 24.13 6.74 16.95
CA ARG A 159 23.39 7.12 18.16
C ARG A 159 21.89 7.23 17.88
N ASP A 160 21.52 7.79 16.74
CA ASP A 160 20.12 7.95 16.35
C ASP A 160 19.45 6.59 16.11
N CYS A 161 20.09 5.69 15.37
CA CYS A 161 19.59 4.33 15.19
C CYS A 161 19.48 3.56 16.50
N MET A 162 20.47 3.67 17.40
CA MET A 162 20.38 3.04 18.71
C MET A 162 19.19 3.60 19.51
N ARG A 163 18.97 4.92 19.48
CA ARG A 163 17.78 5.54 20.09
C ARG A 163 16.49 5.00 19.49
N MET A 164 16.44 4.87 18.16
CA MET A 164 15.30 4.29 17.44
C MET A 164 15.05 2.83 17.82
N LEU A 165 16.10 2.00 17.95
CA LEU A 165 15.96 0.61 18.41
C LEU A 165 15.38 0.53 19.82
N HIS A 166 15.87 1.36 20.75
CA HIS A 166 15.31 1.41 22.10
C HIS A 166 13.81 1.79 22.09
N GLU A 167 13.43 2.72 21.22
CA GLU A 167 12.03 3.13 21.03
C GLU A 167 11.17 2.00 20.43
N VAL A 168 11.68 1.26 19.45
CA VAL A 168 11.02 0.07 18.88
C VAL A 168 10.80 -1.00 19.97
N HIS A 169 11.82 -1.28 20.79
CA HIS A 169 11.70 -2.20 21.91
C HIS A 169 10.68 -1.72 22.95
N ARG A 170 10.67 -0.42 23.27
CA ARG A 170 9.70 0.17 24.21
C ARG A 170 8.28 -0.02 23.71
N ARG A 171 8.00 0.33 22.46
CA ARG A 171 6.68 0.17 21.83
C ARG A 171 6.24 -1.29 21.71
N ARG A 172 7.17 -2.22 21.47
CA ARG A 172 6.85 -3.66 21.53
C ARG A 172 6.34 -4.07 22.92
N ARG A 173 6.96 -3.57 24.01
CA ARG A 173 6.50 -3.86 25.38
C ARG A 173 5.12 -3.27 25.69
N GLU A 174 4.76 -2.15 25.06
CA GLU A 174 3.42 -1.54 25.18
C GLU A 174 2.32 -2.36 24.48
N GLY A 175 2.68 -3.24 23.53
CA GLY A 175 1.76 -4.18 22.87
C GLY A 175 0.92 -3.59 21.73
N ASP A 176 1.01 -2.28 21.46
CA ASP A 176 0.31 -1.63 20.34
C ASP A 176 1.08 -1.78 19.02
N VAL A 177 0.81 -2.88 18.31
CA VAL A 177 1.50 -3.20 17.05
C VAL A 177 1.14 -2.22 15.92
N GLU A 178 -0.03 -1.57 15.95
CA GLU A 178 -0.39 -0.60 14.90
C GLU A 178 0.53 0.62 14.98
N LYS A 179 0.62 1.23 16.17
CA LYS A 179 1.52 2.36 16.42
C LYS A 179 2.99 2.00 16.24
N LEU A 180 3.36 0.75 16.52
CA LEU A 180 4.70 0.24 16.24
C LEU A 180 4.96 0.16 14.73
N SER A 181 4.01 -0.39 13.96
CA SER A 181 4.13 -0.50 12.49
C SER A 181 4.23 0.87 11.83
N ASP A 182 3.41 1.84 12.25
CA ASP A 182 3.44 3.21 11.72
C ASP A 182 4.77 3.91 12.07
N TYR A 183 5.29 3.70 13.28
CA TYR A 183 6.59 4.24 13.68
C TYR A 183 7.75 3.64 12.88
N VAL A 184 7.76 2.32 12.69
CA VAL A 184 8.78 1.64 11.89
C VAL A 184 8.69 2.09 10.43
N GLU A 185 7.48 2.23 9.89
CA GLU A 185 7.26 2.73 8.53
C GLU A 185 7.82 4.14 8.36
N ASP A 186 7.47 5.07 9.27
CA ASP A 186 7.94 6.45 9.23
C ASP A 186 9.46 6.54 9.35
N THR A 187 10.02 5.79 10.29
CA THR A 187 11.45 5.74 10.57
C THR A 187 12.24 5.19 9.38
N MET A 188 11.77 4.08 8.78
CA MET A 188 12.44 3.48 7.64
C MET A 188 12.35 4.36 6.40
N SER A 189 11.17 4.92 6.12
CA SER A 189 10.90 5.78 4.96
C SER A 189 11.61 7.14 5.06
N ARG A 190 11.46 7.86 6.17
CA ARG A 190 12.00 9.21 6.32
C ARG A 190 13.49 9.22 6.63
N PHE A 191 13.99 8.30 7.44
CA PHE A 191 15.37 8.34 7.90
C PHE A 191 16.28 7.36 7.14
N ILE A 192 15.99 6.06 7.19
CA ILE A 192 16.92 5.01 6.77
C ILE A 192 17.10 4.95 5.25
N GLU A 193 16.05 5.17 4.48
CA GLU A 193 16.14 5.17 3.02
C GLU A 193 17.09 6.23 2.47
N HIS A 194 17.18 7.39 3.13
CA HIS A 194 18.07 8.47 2.74
C HIS A 194 19.54 8.18 3.09
N LYS A 195 19.83 7.19 3.95
CA LYS A 195 21.19 6.83 4.34
C LYS A 195 21.83 5.89 3.33
N THR A 196 23.06 6.22 2.96
CA THR A 196 23.92 5.38 2.11
C THR A 196 24.75 4.42 2.96
N HIS A 197 25.32 3.38 2.35
CA HIS A 197 26.27 2.49 3.02
C HIS A 197 27.50 3.24 3.58
N ARG A 198 27.86 4.40 3.00
CA ARG A 198 28.97 5.22 3.50
C ARG A 198 28.62 5.91 4.82
N THR A 199 27.39 6.37 4.99
CA THR A 199 26.94 7.04 6.23
C THR A 199 26.41 6.07 7.27
N LEU A 200 25.95 4.89 6.84
CA LEU A 200 25.43 3.82 7.68
C LEU A 200 25.96 2.47 7.16
N PRO A 201 27.16 2.04 7.60
CA PRO A 201 27.75 0.78 7.15
C PRO A 201 26.94 -0.45 7.59
N TRP A 202 26.47 -0.46 8.84
CA TRP A 202 25.69 -1.54 9.46
C TRP A 202 24.18 -1.40 9.19
N LYS A 203 23.83 -0.93 7.98
CA LYS A 203 22.44 -0.68 7.58
C LYS A 203 21.62 -1.97 7.57
N PHE A 204 22.23 -3.06 7.13
CA PHE A 204 21.56 -4.34 6.99
C PHE A 204 21.16 -4.92 8.35
N GLU A 205 22.08 -4.89 9.31
CA GLU A 205 21.91 -5.39 10.67
C GLU A 205 20.78 -4.64 11.37
N PHE A 206 20.81 -3.31 11.28
CA PHE A 206 19.74 -2.46 11.82
C PHE A 206 18.37 -2.78 11.20
N ILE A 207 18.31 -2.90 9.87
CA ILE A 207 17.08 -3.23 9.15
C ILE A 207 16.54 -4.60 9.59
N ASN A 208 17.42 -5.60 9.67
CA ASN A 208 17.06 -6.95 10.06
C ASN A 208 16.53 -6.97 11.50
N GLU A 209 17.21 -6.30 12.43
CA GLU A 209 16.81 -6.22 13.83
C GLU A 209 15.44 -5.56 14.00
N VAL A 210 15.22 -4.38 13.39
CA VAL A 210 13.92 -3.69 13.49
C VAL A 210 12.79 -4.55 12.92
N TYR A 211 12.97 -5.16 11.74
CA TYR A 211 11.93 -5.98 11.14
C TYR A 211 11.68 -7.29 11.90
N ASN A 212 12.70 -7.89 12.51
CA ASN A 212 12.51 -9.06 13.35
C ASN A 212 11.77 -8.70 14.65
N ILE A 213 12.07 -7.56 15.28
CA ILE A 213 11.33 -7.09 16.45
C ILE A 213 9.85 -6.85 16.11
N LEU A 214 9.59 -6.23 14.95
CA LEU A 214 8.22 -6.04 14.47
C LEU A 214 7.52 -7.37 14.19
N ALA A 215 8.20 -8.31 13.55
CA ALA A 215 7.67 -9.65 13.29
C ALA A 215 7.30 -10.38 14.60
N LEU A 216 8.16 -10.28 15.62
CA LEU A 216 7.90 -10.80 16.95
C LEU A 216 6.68 -10.12 17.59
N ALA A 217 6.51 -8.80 17.44
CA ALA A 217 5.35 -8.11 17.96
C ALA A 217 4.03 -8.60 17.32
N HIS A 218 4.05 -8.95 16.03
CA HIS A 218 2.91 -9.62 15.37
C HIS A 218 2.64 -11.03 15.91
N CYS A 219 3.69 -11.78 16.23
CA CYS A 219 3.54 -13.08 16.91
C CYS A 219 3.02 -12.92 18.34
N ASP A 220 3.45 -11.89 19.07
CA ASP A 220 3.03 -11.62 20.46
C ASP A 220 1.52 -11.32 20.54
N LYS A 221 0.92 -10.77 19.47
CA LYS A 221 -0.55 -10.62 19.35
C LYS A 221 -1.31 -11.95 19.31
N CYS A 222 -0.66 -13.04 18.89
CA CYS A 222 -1.25 -14.38 18.81
C CYS A 222 -1.25 -15.06 20.19
N ALA A 223 -1.90 -14.40 21.16
CA ALA A 223 -2.08 -14.90 22.52
C ALA A 223 -3.56 -15.26 22.74
N VAL A 224 -3.79 -16.31 23.52
CA VAL A 224 -5.16 -16.75 23.88
C VAL A 224 -5.73 -15.77 24.91
N PRO A 225 -6.86 -15.10 24.63
CA PRO A 225 -7.56 -14.32 25.65
C PRO A 225 -7.94 -15.20 26.84
N ALA A 226 -7.66 -14.73 28.06
CA ALA A 226 -8.10 -15.42 29.27
C ALA A 226 -9.63 -15.38 29.38
N ASN A 227 -10.23 -16.48 29.86
CA ASN A 227 -11.65 -16.58 30.23
C ASN A 227 -12.67 -16.41 29.09
N VAL A 228 -12.32 -16.81 27.87
CA VAL A 228 -13.25 -16.77 26.73
C VAL A 228 -13.61 -18.19 26.28
N ASP A 229 -14.90 -18.50 26.23
CA ASP A 229 -15.39 -19.75 25.62
C ASP A 229 -15.45 -19.60 24.09
N PHE A 230 -14.54 -20.28 23.40
CA PHE A 230 -14.45 -20.26 21.94
C PHE A 230 -15.43 -21.21 21.25
N LEU A 231 -16.17 -22.04 21.99
CA LEU A 231 -17.26 -22.83 21.42
C LEU A 231 -18.42 -21.94 20.96
N GLN A 232 -18.59 -20.78 21.60
CA GLN A 232 -19.58 -19.78 21.20
C GLN A 232 -19.18 -19.08 19.91
N ALA A 233 -20.07 -19.09 18.90
CA ALA A 233 -19.81 -18.51 17.58
C ALA A 233 -19.41 -17.02 17.61
N LYS A 234 -19.91 -16.25 18.59
CA LYS A 234 -19.62 -14.82 18.76
C LYS A 234 -18.17 -14.53 19.14
N ASN A 235 -17.50 -15.47 19.81
CA ASN A 235 -16.14 -15.29 20.33
C ASN A 235 -15.06 -15.79 19.36
N ARG A 236 -15.45 -16.51 18.29
CA ARG A 236 -14.53 -17.08 17.30
C ARG A 236 -13.75 -16.04 16.47
N PRO A 237 -14.33 -14.87 16.09
CA PRO A 237 -13.57 -13.84 15.40
C PRO A 237 -12.40 -13.28 16.22
N ILE A 238 -12.52 -13.29 17.56
CA ILE A 238 -11.48 -12.83 18.49
C ILE A 238 -10.23 -13.72 18.37
N LEU A 239 -10.43 -15.03 18.24
CA LEU A 239 -9.36 -15.99 18.10
C LEU A 239 -8.53 -15.78 16.83
N TYR A 240 -9.11 -15.29 15.74
CA TYR A 240 -8.38 -14.96 14.50
C TYR A 240 -7.98 -13.47 14.41
N LEU A 241 -8.09 -12.71 15.51
CA LEU A 241 -7.81 -11.27 15.56
C LEU A 241 -8.59 -10.47 14.49
N LEU A 242 -9.80 -10.95 14.16
CA LEU A 242 -10.67 -10.28 13.19
C LEU A 242 -11.32 -9.08 13.87
N ARG A 243 -11.41 -7.96 13.15
CA ARG A 243 -12.28 -6.88 13.60
C ARG A 243 -13.70 -7.45 13.61
N THR A 244 -14.30 -7.51 14.79
CA THR A 244 -15.75 -7.60 14.87
C THR A 244 -16.25 -6.29 14.27
N GLU A 245 -16.63 -6.30 12.99
CA GLU A 245 -17.42 -5.21 12.44
C GLU A 245 -18.56 -5.04 13.42
N LYS A 246 -18.57 -3.90 14.11
CA LYS A 246 -19.79 -3.43 14.73
C LYS A 246 -20.70 -3.32 13.53
N LEU A 247 -21.61 -4.28 13.36
CA LEU A 247 -22.77 -4.11 12.52
C LEU A 247 -23.45 -2.88 13.12
N HIS A 248 -23.05 -1.70 12.64
CA HIS A 248 -23.81 -0.51 12.90
C HIS A 248 -25.12 -0.79 12.20
N ASP A 249 -26.17 -0.94 13.00
CA ASP A 249 -27.52 -0.96 12.50
C ASP A 249 -27.65 0.27 11.60
N MET A 250 -27.55 0.08 10.29
CA MET A 250 -27.96 1.05 9.29
C MET A 250 -29.49 1.15 9.27
N SER A 251 -30.14 0.97 10.43
CA SER A 251 -31.50 1.43 10.62
C SER A 251 -31.41 2.95 10.58
N VAL A 252 -31.84 3.53 9.45
CA VAL A 252 -31.99 4.97 9.29
C VAL A 252 -33.07 5.42 10.26
N GLN A 253 -32.68 5.74 11.49
CA GLN A 253 -33.56 6.39 12.45
C GLN A 253 -33.57 7.88 12.13
N PHE A 254 -34.76 8.46 12.01
CA PHE A 254 -34.91 9.90 11.85
C PHE A 254 -34.32 10.58 13.10
N GLY A 255 -33.23 11.34 12.94
CA GLY A 255 -32.45 11.91 14.06
C GLY A 255 -31.19 11.11 14.47
N GLY A 256 -30.81 10.07 13.72
CA GLY A 256 -29.56 9.33 13.92
C GLY A 256 -28.29 10.07 13.44
N PRO A 257 -27.10 9.48 13.65
CA PRO A 257 -25.84 10.08 13.19
C PRO A 257 -25.86 10.36 11.68
N ASN A 258 -25.29 11.51 11.28
CA ASN A 258 -25.35 12.00 9.91
C ASN A 258 -24.59 11.05 8.96
N ILE A 259 -25.34 10.35 8.12
CA ILE A 259 -24.85 9.38 7.13
C ILE A 259 -23.77 9.99 6.22
N TYR A 260 -23.89 11.27 5.86
CA TYR A 260 -22.88 11.95 5.02
C TYR A 260 -21.54 12.10 5.73
N VAL A 261 -21.54 12.36 7.05
CA VAL A 261 -20.30 12.45 7.85
C VAL A 261 -19.67 11.07 8.03
N GLU A 262 -20.48 10.01 8.09
CA GLU A 262 -19.97 8.63 8.14
C GLU A 262 -19.33 8.22 6.82
N ILE A 263 -19.96 8.54 5.69
CA ILE A 263 -19.40 8.33 4.34
C ILE A 263 -18.09 9.09 4.17
N GLU A 264 -18.03 10.37 4.55
CA GLU A 264 -16.79 11.16 4.49
C GLU A 264 -15.67 10.53 5.33
N ARG A 265 -15.99 10.01 6.52
CA ARG A 265 -15.00 9.32 7.38
C ARG A 265 -14.51 8.01 6.76
N GLU A 266 -15.37 7.27 6.08
CA GLU A 266 -14.97 6.05 5.36
C GLU A 266 -14.09 6.38 4.15
N ASP A 267 -14.46 7.40 3.38
CA ASP A 267 -13.67 7.88 2.25
C ASP A 267 -12.29 8.39 2.67
N GLU A 268 -12.21 9.09 3.81
CA GLU A 268 -10.92 9.48 4.39
C GLU A 268 -10.07 8.27 4.79
N ARG A 269 -10.68 7.25 5.41
CA ARG A 269 -9.97 6.02 5.80
C ARG A 269 -9.45 5.29 4.56
N HIS A 270 -10.29 5.15 3.54
CA HIS A 270 -9.91 4.54 2.26
C HIS A 270 -8.79 5.32 1.59
N SER A 271 -8.88 6.66 1.58
CA SER A 271 -7.84 7.54 1.04
C SER A 271 -6.51 7.37 1.75
N ARG A 272 -6.50 7.25 3.09
CA ARG A 272 -5.28 7.01 3.87
C ARG A 272 -4.66 5.65 3.57
N ILE A 273 -5.48 4.61 3.44
CA ILE A 273 -5.00 3.25 3.11
C ILE A 273 -4.40 3.22 1.70
N ILE A 274 -5.05 3.86 0.72
CA ILE A 274 -4.53 3.95 -0.65
C ILE A 274 -3.19 4.68 -0.68
N GLN A 275 -3.07 5.81 0.03
CA GLN A 275 -1.80 6.54 0.13
C GLN A 275 -0.69 5.68 0.75
N LYS A 276 -1.01 4.94 1.82
CA LYS A 276 -0.07 3.99 2.45
C LYS A 276 0.34 2.89 1.47
N LEU A 277 -0.61 2.34 0.73
CA LEU A 277 -0.36 1.29 -0.26
C LEU A 277 0.57 1.77 -1.39
N GLU A 278 0.32 2.96 -1.94
CA GLU A 278 1.19 3.57 -2.95
C GLU A 278 2.62 3.79 -2.45
N GLN A 279 2.77 4.21 -1.18
CA GLN A 279 4.08 4.37 -0.55
C GLN A 279 4.79 3.02 -0.40
N LEU A 280 4.12 2.00 0.13
CA LEU A 280 4.68 0.66 0.31
C LEU A 280 5.08 0.02 -1.03
N GLU A 281 4.24 0.15 -2.07
CA GLU A 281 4.57 -0.34 -3.41
C GLU A 281 5.75 0.40 -4.02
N SER A 282 5.81 1.73 -3.84
CA SER A 282 6.95 2.52 -4.32
C SER A 282 8.26 2.08 -3.66
N ARG A 283 8.23 1.77 -2.36
CA ARG A 283 9.39 1.25 -1.62
C ARG A 283 9.76 -0.17 -2.07
N LEU A 284 8.78 -1.05 -2.25
CA LEU A 284 9.00 -2.45 -2.64
C LEU A 284 9.76 -2.56 -3.98
N ARG A 285 9.47 -1.67 -4.94
CA ARG A 285 10.17 -1.62 -6.24
C ARG A 285 11.67 -1.34 -6.11
N HIS A 286 12.07 -0.60 -5.10
CA HIS A 286 13.44 -0.13 -4.92
C HIS A 286 14.18 -0.85 -3.77
N SER A 287 13.49 -1.69 -3.00
CA SER A 287 14.08 -2.42 -1.88
C SER A 287 15.02 -3.52 -2.37
N ARG A 288 16.23 -3.52 -1.82
CA ARG A 288 17.29 -4.50 -2.13
C ARG A 288 17.32 -5.66 -1.14
N PHE A 289 16.79 -5.48 0.07
CA PHE A 289 16.90 -6.44 1.15
C PHE A 289 15.69 -7.37 1.17
N SER A 290 15.90 -8.69 1.13
CA SER A 290 14.82 -9.69 1.15
C SER A 290 13.95 -9.58 2.41
N ILE A 291 14.53 -9.27 3.57
CA ILE A 291 13.78 -9.08 4.82
C ILE A 291 12.82 -7.87 4.75
N GLU A 292 13.27 -6.75 4.15
CA GLU A 292 12.43 -5.57 3.95
C GLU A 292 11.33 -5.89 2.93
N ARG A 293 11.65 -6.61 1.85
CA ARG A 293 10.66 -7.06 0.87
C ARG A 293 9.58 -7.94 1.49
N SER A 294 9.95 -8.89 2.37
CA SER A 294 8.97 -9.73 3.07
C SER A 294 8.05 -8.90 3.97
N TYR A 295 8.59 -7.91 4.68
CA TYR A 295 7.79 -6.98 5.48
C TYR A 295 6.85 -6.13 4.61
N LEU A 296 7.37 -5.50 3.55
CA LEU A 296 6.58 -4.62 2.67
C LEU A 296 5.44 -5.39 2.01
N LEU A 297 5.68 -6.62 1.54
CA LEU A 297 4.65 -7.47 0.98
C LEU A 297 3.62 -7.88 2.04
N PHE A 298 4.07 -8.25 3.24
CA PHE A 298 3.15 -8.57 4.33
C PHE A 298 2.24 -7.39 4.65
N GLU A 299 2.78 -6.16 4.71
CA GLU A 299 2.00 -4.99 5.07
C GLU A 299 1.07 -4.51 3.95
N ILE A 300 1.45 -4.68 2.69
CA ILE A 300 0.53 -4.52 1.55
C ILE A 300 -0.61 -5.53 1.64
N ALA A 301 -0.32 -6.81 1.95
CA ALA A 301 -1.34 -7.82 2.11
C ALA A 301 -2.30 -7.48 3.27
N ARG A 302 -1.77 -6.91 4.35
CA ARG A 302 -2.53 -6.45 5.50
C ARG A 302 -3.43 -5.24 5.18
N CYS A 303 -2.95 -4.28 4.38
CA CYS A 303 -3.79 -3.21 3.86
C CYS A 303 -4.95 -3.76 3.01
N HIS A 304 -4.68 -4.73 2.12
CA HIS A 304 -5.75 -5.38 1.34
C HIS A 304 -6.73 -6.17 2.21
N PHE A 305 -6.27 -6.74 3.33
CA PHE A 305 -7.14 -7.38 4.31
C PHE A 305 -8.07 -6.37 4.99
N GLN A 306 -7.56 -5.19 5.34
CA GLN A 306 -8.35 -4.09 5.92
C GLN A 306 -9.37 -3.50 4.93
N GLU A 307 -9.06 -3.48 3.62
CA GLU A 307 -9.98 -3.08 2.55
C GLU A 307 -10.97 -4.20 2.12
N SER A 308 -10.97 -5.34 2.80
CA SER A 308 -11.78 -6.53 2.45
C SER A 308 -11.52 -7.10 1.04
N ARG A 309 -10.35 -6.83 0.46
CA ARG A 309 -9.91 -7.37 -0.85
C ARG A 309 -9.17 -8.70 -0.67
N PHE A 310 -9.91 -9.73 -0.26
CA PHE A 310 -9.35 -11.01 0.19
C PHE A 310 -8.53 -11.77 -0.86
N ASP A 311 -8.93 -11.78 -2.14
CA ASP A 311 -8.18 -12.49 -3.18
C ASP A 311 -6.80 -11.86 -3.43
N LYS A 312 -6.74 -10.53 -3.46
CA LYS A 312 -5.47 -9.80 -3.57
C LYS A 312 -4.59 -10.04 -2.35
N CYS A 313 -5.18 -10.01 -1.15
CA CYS A 313 -4.48 -10.32 0.09
C CYS A 313 -3.78 -11.70 0.03
N LEU A 314 -4.49 -12.76 -0.39
CA LEU A 314 -3.91 -14.11 -0.50
C LEU A 314 -2.75 -14.18 -1.50
N VAL A 315 -2.87 -13.51 -2.65
CA VAL A 315 -1.80 -13.49 -3.67
C VAL A 315 -0.56 -12.78 -3.11
N VAL A 316 -0.73 -11.63 -2.46
CA VAL A 316 0.40 -10.86 -1.92
C VAL A 316 1.01 -11.57 -0.70
N ALA A 317 0.20 -12.18 0.18
CA ALA A 317 0.68 -12.95 1.33
C ALA A 317 1.53 -14.16 0.91
N ARG A 318 1.18 -14.85 -0.19
CA ARG A 318 2.01 -15.91 -0.77
C ARG A 318 3.35 -15.39 -1.29
N LYS A 319 3.36 -14.19 -1.90
CA LYS A 319 4.62 -13.54 -2.30
C LYS A 319 5.47 -13.20 -1.09
N ALA A 320 4.87 -12.67 -0.02
CA ALA A 320 5.55 -12.39 1.25
C ALA A 320 6.17 -13.65 1.85
N PHE A 321 5.44 -14.77 1.85
CA PHE A 321 5.95 -16.06 2.31
C PHE A 321 7.16 -16.55 1.50
N ASN A 322 7.13 -16.41 0.17
CA ASN A 322 8.24 -16.83 -0.68
C ASN A 322 9.50 -15.98 -0.46
N GLU A 323 9.34 -14.66 -0.30
CA GLU A 323 10.46 -13.76 0.05
C GLU A 323 10.99 -14.06 1.46
N ALA A 324 10.11 -14.37 2.41
CA ALA A 324 10.50 -14.78 3.76
C ALA A 324 11.28 -16.11 3.77
N ARG A 325 11.01 -17.00 2.80
CA ARG A 325 11.80 -18.22 2.58
C ARG A 325 13.18 -17.90 2.02
N ILE A 326 13.31 -16.92 1.13
CA ILE A 326 14.61 -16.48 0.60
C ILE A 326 15.49 -15.88 1.71
N CYS A 327 14.89 -15.12 2.64
CA CYS A 327 15.63 -14.55 3.78
C CYS A 327 15.80 -15.52 4.97
N ASN A 328 15.32 -16.77 4.86
CA ASN A 328 15.32 -17.76 5.94
C ASN A 328 14.72 -17.25 7.27
N CYS A 329 13.79 -16.30 7.23
CA CYS A 329 13.15 -15.77 8.44
C CYS A 329 11.85 -16.54 8.75
N LEU A 330 11.90 -17.40 9.77
CA LEU A 330 10.74 -18.20 10.21
C LEU A 330 9.58 -17.33 10.72
N LEU A 331 9.87 -16.20 11.37
CA LEU A 331 8.85 -15.29 11.90
C LEU A 331 7.97 -14.71 10.80
N TRP A 332 8.57 -14.19 9.72
CA TRP A 332 7.80 -13.65 8.60
C TRP A 332 7.07 -14.74 7.80
N ARG A 333 7.63 -15.95 7.72
CA ARG A 333 6.92 -17.12 7.17
C ARG A 333 5.66 -17.42 7.99
N PHE A 334 5.78 -17.47 9.31
CA PHE A 334 4.65 -17.71 10.21
C PHE A 334 3.59 -16.60 10.07
N ASN A 335 3.98 -15.33 10.19
CA ASN A 335 3.07 -14.20 10.09
C ASN A 335 2.31 -14.19 8.75
N SER A 336 3.00 -14.48 7.63
CA SER A 336 2.37 -14.54 6.30
C SER A 336 1.33 -15.66 6.19
N ILE A 337 1.62 -16.85 6.73
CA ILE A 337 0.65 -17.96 6.75
C ILE A 337 -0.51 -17.64 7.70
N PHE A 338 -0.23 -17.04 8.85
CA PHE A 338 -1.26 -16.67 9.81
C PHE A 338 -2.24 -15.65 9.20
N LEU A 339 -1.76 -14.66 8.43
CA LEU A 339 -2.61 -13.75 7.68
C LEU A 339 -3.51 -14.50 6.66
N CYS A 340 -3.00 -15.55 6.02
CA CYS A 340 -3.82 -16.41 5.16
C CYS A 340 -4.89 -17.17 5.95
N CYS A 341 -4.57 -17.65 7.16
CA CYS A 341 -5.54 -18.25 8.08
C CYS A 341 -6.65 -17.25 8.44
N GLN A 342 -6.31 -15.99 8.72
CA GLN A 342 -7.29 -14.93 8.99
C GLN A 342 -8.26 -14.74 7.82
N VAL A 343 -7.75 -14.67 6.59
CA VAL A 343 -8.59 -14.58 5.38
C VAL A 343 -9.49 -15.82 5.22
N HIS A 344 -8.95 -17.02 5.43
CA HIS A 344 -9.73 -18.25 5.31
C HIS A 344 -10.81 -18.39 6.41
N ALA A 345 -10.55 -17.86 7.61
CA ALA A 345 -11.52 -17.77 8.68
C ALA A 345 -12.66 -16.79 8.33
N VAL A 346 -12.34 -15.59 7.80
CA VAL A 346 -13.36 -14.62 7.35
C VAL A 346 -14.24 -15.20 6.24
N LEU A 347 -13.65 -15.90 5.28
CA LEU A 347 -14.38 -16.51 4.17
C LEU A 347 -15.07 -17.85 4.53
N ASN A 348 -14.99 -18.31 5.78
CA ASN A 348 -15.52 -19.60 6.25
C ASN A 348 -15.08 -20.81 5.40
N ARG A 349 -13.84 -20.79 4.90
CA ARG A 349 -13.25 -21.88 4.08
C ARG A 349 -12.49 -22.87 4.98
N PHE A 350 -13.22 -23.60 5.82
CA PHE A 350 -12.66 -24.41 6.90
C PHE A 350 -11.67 -25.51 6.47
N GLU A 351 -11.86 -26.14 5.31
CA GLU A 351 -10.91 -27.17 4.80
C GLU A 351 -9.55 -26.54 4.42
N ARG A 352 -9.56 -25.40 3.72
CA ARG A 352 -8.32 -24.66 3.40
C ARG A 352 -7.68 -24.04 4.65
N LEU A 353 -8.49 -23.66 5.63
CA LEU A 353 -8.04 -23.20 6.93
C LEU A 353 -7.29 -24.31 7.68
N LYS A 354 -7.80 -25.55 7.65
CA LYS A 354 -7.13 -26.71 8.26
C LYS A 354 -5.73 -26.93 7.69
N GLU A 355 -5.59 -26.89 6.36
CA GLU A 355 -4.28 -27.02 5.69
C GLU A 355 -3.32 -25.88 6.08
N SER A 356 -3.83 -24.66 6.18
CA SER A 356 -3.03 -23.47 6.51
C SER A 356 -2.61 -23.48 7.99
N LEU A 357 -3.49 -23.93 8.89
CA LEU A 357 -3.20 -24.12 10.31
C LEU A 357 -2.19 -25.24 10.54
N ALA A 358 -2.24 -26.33 9.77
CA ALA A 358 -1.24 -27.40 9.83
C ALA A 358 0.16 -26.86 9.48
N LYS A 359 0.27 -26.06 8.42
CA LYS A 359 1.53 -25.38 8.05
C LYS A 359 1.98 -24.38 9.11
N ALA A 360 1.06 -23.61 9.69
CA ALA A 360 1.37 -22.69 10.78
C ALA A 360 1.87 -23.42 12.03
N SER A 361 1.30 -24.58 12.36
CA SER A 361 1.70 -25.42 13.49
C SER A 361 3.12 -25.98 13.31
N GLN A 362 3.46 -26.44 12.09
CA GLN A 362 4.82 -26.86 11.75
C GLN A 362 5.82 -25.71 11.97
N LEU A 363 5.52 -24.51 11.46
CA LEU A 363 6.38 -23.34 11.64
C LEU A 363 6.48 -22.89 13.11
N ALA A 364 5.40 -22.97 13.88
CA ALA A 364 5.41 -22.64 15.30
C ALA A 364 6.28 -23.63 16.11
N SER A 365 6.27 -24.90 15.70
CA SER A 365 7.13 -25.95 16.28
C SER A 365 8.60 -25.71 15.93
N GLU A 366 8.90 -25.36 14.67
CA GLU A 366 10.25 -24.97 14.23
C GLU A 366 10.78 -23.74 14.99
N LEU A 367 9.91 -22.78 15.33
CA LEU A 367 10.26 -21.59 16.09
C LEU A 367 10.53 -21.86 17.59
N GLN A 368 10.22 -23.07 18.08
CA GLN A 368 10.35 -23.47 19.49
C GLN A 368 9.59 -22.55 20.47
N ALA A 369 8.45 -21.99 20.03
CA ALA A 369 7.64 -21.07 20.83
C ALA A 369 6.38 -21.79 21.37
N PRO A 370 6.39 -22.32 22.62
CA PRO A 370 5.31 -23.17 23.12
C PRO A 370 3.95 -22.44 23.21
N LYS A 371 3.98 -21.13 23.49
CA LYS A 371 2.77 -20.29 23.53
C LYS A 371 2.05 -20.22 22.17
N LEU A 372 2.82 -20.08 21.08
CA LEU A 372 2.27 -20.03 19.72
C LEU A 372 1.75 -21.41 19.29
N VAL A 373 2.45 -22.48 19.64
CA VAL A 373 2.00 -23.86 19.37
C VAL A 373 0.67 -24.13 20.07
N ALA A 374 0.55 -23.77 21.35
CA ALA A 374 -0.70 -23.92 22.11
C ALA A 374 -1.85 -23.10 21.48
N TYR A 375 -1.58 -21.85 21.12
CA TYR A 375 -2.54 -20.97 20.46
C TYR A 375 -3.04 -21.58 19.13
N ILE A 376 -2.14 -22.01 18.24
CA ILE A 376 -2.50 -22.66 16.98
C ILE A 376 -3.22 -24.00 17.20
N GLY A 377 -2.87 -24.74 18.26
CA GLY A 377 -3.59 -25.95 18.67
C GLY A 377 -5.06 -25.67 18.99
N ILE A 378 -5.34 -24.59 19.74
CA ILE A 378 -6.71 -24.15 20.02
C ILE A 378 -7.43 -23.73 18.72
N CYS A 379 -6.77 -22.97 17.84
CA CYS A 379 -7.35 -22.61 16.53
C CYS A 379 -7.73 -23.85 15.71
N THR A 380 -6.89 -24.89 15.74
CA THR A 380 -7.13 -26.16 15.05
C THR A 380 -8.33 -26.90 15.62
N ASN A 381 -8.46 -26.94 16.95
CA ASN A 381 -9.59 -27.58 17.63
C ASN A 381 -10.93 -26.88 17.32
N VAL A 382 -10.96 -25.55 17.36
CA VAL A 382 -12.15 -24.77 17.01
C VAL A 382 -12.53 -24.97 15.53
N ASN A 383 -11.56 -24.98 14.62
CA ASN A 383 -11.82 -25.24 13.20
C ASN A 383 -12.36 -26.66 12.95
N ASN A 384 -11.83 -27.67 13.67
CA ASN A 384 -12.34 -29.04 13.58
C ASN A 384 -13.78 -29.16 14.11
N TYR A 385 -14.11 -28.44 15.18
CA TYR A 385 -15.47 -28.33 15.69
C TYR A 385 -16.42 -27.71 14.64
N ASP A 386 -15.98 -26.65 13.96
CA ASP A 386 -16.76 -25.99 12.90
C ASP A 386 -16.97 -26.88 11.67
N LEU A 387 -15.94 -27.63 11.27
CA LEU A 387 -16.05 -28.65 10.23
C LEU A 387 -17.07 -29.73 10.60
N ALA A 388 -17.03 -30.23 11.84
CA ALA A 388 -17.98 -31.24 12.33
C ALA A 388 -19.41 -30.69 12.33
N PHE A 389 -19.61 -29.47 12.82
CA PHE A 389 -20.92 -28.82 12.85
C PHE A 389 -21.47 -28.55 11.44
N GLN A 390 -20.61 -28.16 10.48
CA GLN A 390 -21.01 -27.98 9.09
C GLN A 390 -21.44 -29.30 8.43
N ARG A 391 -20.73 -30.40 8.70
CA ARG A 391 -21.09 -31.74 8.20
C ARG A 391 -22.44 -32.20 8.76
N ILE A 392 -22.70 -31.97 10.04
CA ILE A 392 -24.00 -32.26 10.67
C ILE A 392 -25.11 -31.46 10.00
N ARG A 393 -24.94 -30.13 9.83
CA ARG A 393 -25.92 -29.28 9.12
C ARG A 393 -26.21 -29.75 7.70
N GLN A 394 -25.17 -30.14 6.93
CA GLN A 394 -25.36 -30.65 5.57
C GLN A 394 -26.11 -32.00 5.56
N SER A 395 -25.83 -32.87 6.53
CA SER A 395 -26.54 -34.15 6.68
C SER A 395 -28.02 -33.97 7.02
N ASP A 396 -28.37 -32.98 7.84
CA ASP A 396 -29.76 -32.65 8.20
C ASP A 396 -30.54 -32.05 7.02
N VAL A 397 -29.89 -31.20 6.21
CA VAL A 397 -30.50 -30.66 4.97
C VAL A 397 -30.74 -31.78 3.95
N ASN A 398 -29.82 -32.72 3.82
CA ASN A 398 -29.97 -33.88 2.94
C ASN A 398 -31.06 -34.84 3.43
N ARG A 399 -31.19 -35.06 4.74
CA ARG A 399 -32.31 -35.81 5.34
C ARG A 399 -33.67 -35.15 5.10
N ARG A 400 -33.76 -33.81 5.17
CA ARG A 400 -35.00 -33.07 4.86
C ARG A 400 -35.37 -33.11 3.37
N LYS A 401 -34.38 -33.14 2.46
CA LYS A 401 -34.62 -33.31 1.02
C LYS A 401 -35.02 -34.75 0.65
N SER A 402 -34.46 -35.75 1.33
CA SER A 402 -34.84 -37.16 1.15
C SER A 402 -36.29 -37.43 1.58
N ARG A 403 -36.77 -36.80 2.67
CA ARG A 403 -38.19 -36.89 3.08
C ARG A 403 -39.20 -36.26 2.11
N LYS A 404 -38.78 -35.38 1.18
CA LYS A 404 -39.63 -34.83 0.11
C LYS A 404 -39.61 -35.65 -1.18
N ARG A 405 -38.84 -36.75 -1.23
CA ARG A 405 -38.80 -37.72 -2.33
C ARG A 405 -39.07 -39.13 -1.80
N SER A 406 -40.24 -39.34 -1.20
CA SER A 406 -40.83 -40.68 -1.13
C SER A 406 -41.68 -40.90 -2.40
N PRO A 407 -41.51 -42.02 -3.12
CA PRO A 407 -42.30 -42.30 -4.31
C PRO A 407 -43.73 -42.64 -3.91
N ILE A 408 -44.69 -42.08 -4.65
CA ILE A 408 -46.06 -42.60 -4.72
C ILE A 408 -45.95 -44.05 -5.21
N SER A 409 -46.33 -44.99 -4.35
CA SER A 409 -46.48 -46.41 -4.68
C SER A 409 -47.75 -46.60 -5.51
N THR A 410 -47.60 -46.78 -6.82
CA THR A 410 -48.67 -47.26 -7.68
C THR A 410 -48.85 -48.75 -7.45
N ILE A 411 -49.93 -49.11 -6.78
CA ILE A 411 -50.43 -50.47 -6.65
C ILE A 411 -51.18 -50.80 -7.95
N THR A 412 -50.68 -51.75 -8.73
CA THR A 412 -51.50 -52.54 -9.66
C THR A 412 -51.14 -54.02 -9.51
N SER A 413 -52.03 -54.72 -8.82
CA SER A 413 -52.13 -56.17 -8.69
C SER A 413 -52.57 -56.79 -10.02
N ASN A 414 -51.76 -57.67 -10.60
CA ASN A 414 -52.22 -58.65 -11.58
C ASN A 414 -52.24 -60.04 -10.94
N SER A 415 -53.45 -60.57 -10.82
CA SER A 415 -53.78 -61.92 -10.42
C SER A 415 -53.43 -62.93 -11.52
N SER A 416 -52.70 -63.98 -11.17
CA SER A 416 -52.80 -65.27 -11.85
C SER A 416 -52.66 -66.38 -10.83
N GLN A 417 -53.80 -67.03 -10.56
CA GLN A 417 -53.88 -68.31 -9.88
C GLN A 417 -53.21 -69.39 -10.73
N GLY A 418 -52.36 -70.19 -10.11
CA GLY A 418 -51.93 -71.48 -10.62
C GLY A 418 -51.84 -72.46 -9.46
N SER A 419 -52.81 -73.36 -9.36
CA SER A 419 -52.75 -74.55 -8.51
C SER A 419 -53.00 -75.76 -9.40
N MET A 420 -52.03 -76.66 -9.40
CA MET A 420 -51.98 -77.94 -10.12
C MET A 420 -53.12 -78.89 -9.74
N SER A 421 -53.61 -79.71 -10.69
CA SER A 421 -53.54 -81.19 -10.65
C SER A 421 -54.47 -81.89 -11.66
N SER A 422 -53.93 -82.88 -12.40
CA SER A 422 -54.55 -84.13 -12.97
C SER A 422 -55.76 -83.99 -13.92
N ILE A 423 -55.83 -84.55 -15.14
CA ILE A 423 -55.36 -85.81 -15.77
C ILE A 423 -54.96 -85.51 -17.22
#